data_AF-A0A973V4F5-F1
#
_entry.id   AF-A0A973V4F5-F1
#
_cell.length_a   1.000
_cell.length_b   1.000
_cell.length_c   1.000
_cell.angle_alpha   90.00
_cell.angle_beta   90.00
_cell.angle_gamma   90.00
#
_symmetry.space_group_name_H-M   'P 1'
#
loop_
_entity.id
_entity.type
_entity.pdbx_description
1 polymer ?
#
loop_
_entity_poly.entity_id
_entity_poly.type
_entity_poly.pdbx_seq_one_letter_code
_entity_poly.pdbx_strand_id
1 'polypeptide(L)'
;MAFEGSPAVARHRLRLALRKAREAKDLTQGQVADALDWSLSKLQRIEGGENSISPTDTRALLAELDVTEPATVDALITQARMARRRGRWDEARFRDLLTAPTRALLEYEAEATEIRNFQTVLIPGPLQTPDLAEHVMAGWSDELSDQERAIRLEVRLSRRDRIFARPNPPVYRLLIDESVLHRVLGGPRVFGEQLRSLLRDQQAGLLEIRVLPFSMTAIVALGLPFVVLSLGGDEDSVLYRESHLVDEIVQTPEKVHRHLSLFDQLWDQGHGKAATEALITHHADILLGNADQGTTST
;
A
#
# COMPACT_ATOMS: atom_id res chain seq x y z
N MET A 1 18.22 13.78 -5.42
CA MET A 1 18.42 14.24 -4.04
C MET A 1 18.03 13.09 -3.12
N ALA A 2 18.91 12.72 -2.20
CA ALA A 2 18.83 11.50 -1.39
C ALA A 2 17.52 11.43 -0.58
N PHE A 3 16.85 10.28 -0.60
CA PHE A 3 15.70 9.98 0.26
C PHE A 3 16.20 9.83 1.70
N GLU A 4 16.07 10.87 2.53
CA GLU A 4 16.26 10.75 3.98
C GLU A 4 15.03 10.13 4.65
N GLY A 5 14.70 8.90 4.23
CA GLY A 5 13.74 7.93 4.79
C GLY A 5 12.28 8.37 5.02
N SER A 6 11.39 7.39 5.14
CA SER A 6 9.95 7.63 5.27
C SER A 6 9.51 7.62 6.74
N PRO A 7 8.94 8.71 7.28
CA PRO A 7 8.50 8.79 8.68
C PRO A 7 7.56 7.65 9.13
N ALA A 8 6.61 7.22 8.29
CA ALA A 8 5.67 6.14 8.59
C ALA A 8 6.41 4.80 8.74
N VAL A 9 7.35 4.52 7.83
CA VAL A 9 8.19 3.31 7.86
C VAL A 9 9.09 3.30 9.09
N ALA A 10 9.73 4.43 9.40
CA ALA A 10 10.56 4.57 10.58
C ALA A 10 9.77 4.36 11.88
N ARG A 11 8.54 4.90 11.95
CA ARG A 11 7.62 4.69 13.07
C ARG A 11 7.26 3.21 13.22
N HIS A 12 6.95 2.53 12.11
CA HIS A 12 6.60 1.12 12.11
C HIS A 12 7.74 0.22 12.60
N ARG A 13 8.95 0.40 12.05
CA ARG A 13 10.14 -0.37 12.46
C ARG A 13 10.48 -0.16 13.93
N LEU A 14 10.44 1.09 14.40
CA LEU A 14 10.66 1.40 15.81
C LEU A 14 9.61 0.72 16.70
N ARG A 15 8.33 0.82 16.34
CA ARG A 15 7.23 0.18 17.06
C ARG A 15 7.42 -1.33 17.18
N LEU A 16 7.76 -2.01 16.07
CA LEU A 16 8.02 -3.45 16.08
C LEU A 16 9.19 -3.82 16.98
N ALA A 17 10.30 -3.08 16.90
CA ALA A 17 11.46 -3.31 17.73
C ALA A 17 11.16 -3.14 19.23
N LEU A 18 10.44 -2.08 19.60
CA LEU A 18 10.04 -1.82 20.99
C LEU A 18 9.10 -2.91 21.51
N ARG A 19 8.08 -3.29 20.73
CA ARG A 19 7.15 -4.36 21.10
C ARG A 19 7.87 -5.69 21.27
N LYS A 20 8.76 -6.05 20.34
CA LYS A 20 9.56 -7.27 20.40
C LYS A 20 10.46 -7.30 21.64
N ALA A 21 11.12 -6.18 21.97
CA ALA A 21 11.94 -6.07 23.16
C ALA A 21 11.11 -6.22 24.45
N ARG A 22 9.89 -5.65 24.49
CA ARG A 22 8.96 -5.83 25.60
C ARG A 22 8.52 -7.28 25.76
N GLU A 23 8.09 -7.91 24.67
CA GLU A 23 7.63 -9.30 24.67
C GLU A 23 8.75 -10.27 25.05
N ALA A 24 10.00 -10.00 24.66
CA ALA A 24 11.15 -10.81 25.06
C ALA A 24 11.46 -10.76 26.57
N LYS A 25 10.96 -9.75 27.29
CA LYS A 25 11.03 -9.65 28.76
C LYS A 25 9.76 -10.14 29.47
N ASP A 26 8.78 -10.67 28.74
CA ASP A 26 7.46 -11.07 29.25
C ASP A 26 6.73 -9.93 30.00
N LEU A 27 7.04 -8.68 29.68
CA LEU A 27 6.43 -7.52 30.31
C LEU A 27 5.12 -7.16 29.64
N THR A 28 4.10 -6.88 30.43
CA THR A 28 2.84 -6.28 29.93
C THR A 28 3.05 -4.79 29.65
N GLN A 29 2.18 -4.22 28.80
CA GLN A 29 2.16 -2.77 28.59
C GLN A 29 1.89 -2.00 29.90
N GLY A 30 1.10 -2.55 30.82
CA GLY A 30 0.86 -1.93 32.13
C GLY A 30 2.13 -1.79 32.95
N GLN A 31 2.90 -2.88 33.08
CA GLN A 31 4.15 -2.88 33.85
C GLN A 31 5.18 -1.86 33.33
N VAL A 32 5.35 -1.77 32.01
CA VAL A 32 6.27 -0.80 31.39
C VAL A 32 5.77 0.63 31.57
N ALA A 33 4.46 0.85 31.45
CA ALA A 33 3.87 2.16 31.66
C ALA A 33 4.06 2.63 33.11
N ASP A 34 3.83 1.75 34.08
CA ASP A 34 4.03 2.03 35.51
C ASP A 34 5.50 2.32 35.83
N ALA A 35 6.44 1.54 35.28
CA ALA A 35 7.88 1.72 35.51
C ALA A 35 8.43 3.05 34.96
N LEU A 36 7.84 3.59 33.88
CA LEU A 36 8.23 4.84 33.24
C LEU A 36 7.40 6.06 33.69
N ASP A 37 6.50 5.89 34.68
CA ASP A 37 5.51 6.89 35.09
C ASP A 37 4.67 7.43 33.91
N TRP A 38 4.28 6.55 32.98
CA TRP A 38 3.45 6.86 31.81
C TRP A 38 2.03 6.35 32.00
N SER A 39 1.07 7.01 31.33
CA SER A 39 -0.26 6.41 31.18
C SER A 39 -0.19 5.16 30.30
N LEU A 40 -0.93 4.11 30.66
CA LEU A 40 -1.10 2.92 29.82
C LEU A 40 -1.52 3.30 28.38
N SER A 41 -2.42 4.27 28.24
CA SER A 41 -2.87 4.77 26.93
C SER A 41 -1.75 5.42 26.10
N LYS A 42 -0.69 5.97 26.71
CA LYS A 42 0.48 6.46 25.97
C LYS A 42 1.24 5.29 25.34
N LEU A 43 1.55 4.25 26.12
CA LEU A 43 2.28 3.09 25.62
C LEU A 43 1.47 2.32 24.58
N GLN A 44 0.17 2.14 24.81
CA GLN A 44 -0.74 1.50 23.84
C GLN A 44 -0.74 2.20 22.48
N ARG A 45 -0.75 3.54 22.45
CA ARG A 45 -0.70 4.31 21.19
C ARG A 45 0.66 4.28 20.51
N ILE A 46 1.75 4.18 21.28
CA ILE A 46 3.10 4.00 20.75
C ILE A 46 3.23 2.62 20.10
N GLU A 47 2.91 1.55 20.83
CA GLU A 47 2.97 0.18 20.32
C GLU A 47 1.86 -0.13 19.29
N GLY A 48 0.78 0.62 19.29
CA GLY A 48 -0.26 0.62 18.27
C GLY A 48 0.18 1.27 16.96
N GLY A 49 1.20 2.15 16.99
CA GLY A 49 1.71 2.87 15.83
C GLY A 49 1.02 4.19 15.53
N GLU A 50 0.07 4.60 16.37
CA GLU A 50 -0.66 5.87 16.25
C GLU A 50 0.24 7.07 16.55
N ASN A 51 1.12 6.95 17.54
CA ASN A 51 1.97 8.04 18.01
C ASN A 51 3.45 7.74 17.79
N SER A 52 4.19 8.73 17.27
CA SER A 52 5.65 8.73 17.33
C SER A 52 6.14 9.01 18.76
N ILE A 53 7.20 8.34 19.19
CA ILE A 53 7.86 8.51 20.49
C ILE A 53 9.06 9.49 20.36
N SER A 54 9.32 10.31 21.39
CA SER A 54 10.46 11.24 21.40
C SER A 54 11.79 10.47 21.50
N PRO A 55 12.93 10.99 21.00
CA PRO A 55 14.22 10.35 21.23
C PRO A 55 14.55 10.16 22.71
N THR A 56 14.15 11.10 23.57
CA THR A 56 14.37 11.00 25.02
C THR A 56 13.56 9.85 25.62
N ASP A 57 12.26 9.80 25.32
CA ASP A 57 11.35 8.75 25.78
C ASP A 57 11.75 7.39 25.22
N THR A 58 12.28 7.35 23.99
CA THR A 58 12.80 6.13 23.38
C THR A 58 13.99 5.60 24.17
N ARG A 59 14.93 6.45 24.61
CA ARG A 59 16.05 5.99 25.47
C ARG A 59 15.55 5.42 26.79
N ALA A 60 14.60 6.10 27.43
CA ALA A 60 14.04 5.64 28.71
C ALA A 60 13.37 4.26 28.54
N LEU A 61 12.56 4.10 27.50
CA LEU A 61 11.91 2.83 27.20
C LEU A 61 12.92 1.73 26.84
N LEU A 62 13.95 2.02 26.04
CA LEU A 62 14.99 1.03 25.73
C LEU A 62 15.76 0.59 26.97
N ALA A 63 16.05 1.50 27.90
CA ALA A 63 16.68 1.18 29.17
C ALA A 63 15.79 0.27 30.04
N GLU A 64 14.49 0.58 30.16
CA GLU A 64 13.52 -0.28 30.86
C GLU A 64 13.42 -1.68 30.23
N LEU A 65 13.58 -1.76 28.91
CA LEU A 65 13.56 -3.01 28.16
C LEU A 65 14.92 -3.73 28.09
N ASP A 66 15.93 -3.29 28.87
CA ASP A 66 17.31 -3.80 28.86
C ASP A 66 17.99 -3.83 27.49
N VAL A 67 17.53 -3.01 26.54
CA VAL A 67 18.18 -2.83 25.23
C VAL A 67 19.35 -1.86 25.42
N THR A 68 20.53 -2.42 25.69
CA THR A 68 21.74 -1.67 26.09
C THR A 68 22.85 -1.65 25.03
N GLU A 69 22.76 -2.48 24.00
CA GLU A 69 23.76 -2.55 22.94
C GLU A 69 23.83 -1.21 22.18
N PRO A 70 24.98 -0.49 22.19
CA PRO A 70 25.04 0.89 21.70
C PRO A 70 24.59 1.08 20.26
N ALA A 71 24.95 0.17 19.35
CA ALA A 71 24.58 0.31 17.94
C ALA A 71 23.06 0.17 17.73
N THR A 72 22.42 -0.76 18.44
CA THR A 72 20.97 -0.97 18.43
C THR A 72 20.24 0.24 19.01
N VAL A 73 20.72 0.77 20.13
CA VAL A 73 20.14 1.98 20.73
C VAL A 73 20.25 3.16 19.76
N ASP A 74 21.41 3.40 19.17
CA ASP A 74 21.61 4.51 18.23
C ASP A 74 20.75 4.37 16.96
N ALA A 75 20.60 3.14 16.46
CA ALA A 75 19.73 2.85 15.32
C ALA A 75 18.25 3.17 15.65
N LEU A 76 17.74 2.70 16.78
CA LEU A 76 16.34 2.94 17.18
C LEU A 76 16.07 4.41 17.52
N ILE A 77 17.05 5.12 18.09
CA ILE A 77 16.97 6.56 18.29
C ILE A 77 16.95 7.32 16.97
N THR A 78 17.70 6.84 15.97
CA THR A 78 17.65 7.40 14.62
C THR A 78 16.26 7.19 13.99
N GLN A 79 15.66 6.01 14.13
CA GLN A 79 14.27 5.77 13.72
C GLN A 79 13.29 6.71 14.44
N ALA A 80 13.44 6.93 15.75
CA ALA A 80 12.59 7.84 16.52
C ALA A 80 12.68 9.29 16.03
N ARG A 81 13.88 9.75 15.65
CA ARG A 81 14.07 11.07 15.04
C ARG A 81 13.39 11.15 13.67
N MET A 82 13.57 10.14 12.82
CA MET A 82 12.99 10.08 11.47
C MET A 82 11.45 10.04 11.51
N ALA A 83 10.87 9.22 12.40
CA ALA A 83 9.43 9.07 12.59
C ALA A 83 8.69 10.35 12.99
N ARG A 84 9.43 11.38 13.43
CA ARG A 84 8.92 12.69 13.84
C ARG A 84 9.19 13.79 12.81
N ARG A 85 9.94 13.50 11.74
CA ARG A 85 10.14 14.43 10.63
C ARG A 85 8.84 14.57 9.86
N ARG A 86 8.63 15.75 9.25
CA ARG A 86 7.55 15.94 8.28
C ARG A 86 7.97 15.29 6.96
N GLY A 87 7.16 14.37 6.47
CA GLY A 87 7.36 13.76 5.16
C GLY A 87 7.00 14.74 4.05
N ARG A 88 7.40 14.43 2.81
CA ARG A 88 6.98 15.19 1.61
C ARG A 88 5.46 15.34 1.54
N TRP A 89 4.73 14.30 1.93
CA TRP A 89 3.28 14.28 1.88
C TRP A 89 2.62 15.11 2.98
N ASP A 90 3.38 15.58 3.98
CA ASP A 90 2.86 16.45 5.04
C ASP A 90 2.83 17.93 4.66
N GLU A 91 3.28 18.31 3.45
CA GLU A 91 3.04 19.65 2.89
C GLU A 91 1.52 19.95 2.89
N ALA A 92 1.14 21.20 3.19
CA ALA A 92 -0.27 21.58 3.35
C ALA A 92 -1.15 21.16 2.16
N ARG A 93 -0.67 21.39 0.94
CA ARG A 93 -1.36 21.03 -0.32
C ARG A 93 -1.74 19.55 -0.42
N PHE A 94 -0.98 18.66 0.20
CA PHE A 94 -1.26 17.23 0.22
C PHE A 94 -2.04 16.84 1.47
N ARG A 95 -1.77 17.50 2.60
CA ARG A 95 -2.41 17.19 3.88
C ARG A 95 -3.91 17.39 3.84
N ASP A 96 -4.35 18.43 3.14
CA ASP A 96 -5.75 18.83 3.05
C ASP A 96 -6.52 17.94 2.04
N LEU A 97 -5.81 17.27 1.13
CA LEU A 97 -6.41 16.47 0.05
C LEU A 97 -6.25 14.97 0.22
N LEU A 98 -5.27 14.51 0.99
CA LEU A 98 -4.98 13.10 1.24
C LEU A 98 -5.18 12.80 2.71
N THR A 99 -5.92 11.75 3.02
CA THR A 99 -6.06 11.26 4.39
C THR A 99 -4.70 10.81 4.96
N ALA A 100 -4.58 10.77 6.29
CA ALA A 100 -3.34 10.31 6.92
C ALA A 100 -2.95 8.86 6.52
N PRO A 101 -3.88 7.89 6.40
CA PRO A 101 -3.56 6.55 5.94
C PRO A 101 -3.09 6.52 4.47
N THR A 102 -3.69 7.30 3.57
CA THR A 102 -3.21 7.45 2.18
C THR A 102 -1.79 8.00 2.14
N ARG A 103 -1.47 9.03 2.93
CA ARG A 103 -0.09 9.55 2.99
C ARG A 103 0.90 8.51 3.51
N ALA A 104 0.51 7.73 4.52
CA ALA A 104 1.33 6.63 5.03
C ALA A 104 1.50 5.52 3.98
N LEU A 105 0.47 5.17 3.22
CA LEU A 105 0.56 4.21 2.10
C LEU A 105 1.64 4.64 1.11
N LEU A 106 1.66 5.90 0.68
CA LEU A 106 2.65 6.43 -0.27
C LEU A 106 4.09 6.32 0.26
N GLU A 107 4.26 6.38 1.58
CA GLU A 107 5.55 6.18 2.25
C GLU A 107 5.94 4.69 2.31
N TYR A 108 4.99 3.80 2.64
CA TYR A 108 5.24 2.36 2.59
C TYR A 108 5.53 1.87 1.18
N GLU A 109 4.81 2.33 0.16
CA GLU A 109 5.06 1.99 -1.25
C GLU A 109 6.49 2.34 -1.68
N ALA A 110 7.03 3.44 -1.17
CA ALA A 110 8.38 3.90 -1.50
C ALA A 110 9.49 3.02 -0.90
N GLU A 111 9.23 2.28 0.18
CA GLU A 111 10.21 1.43 0.86
C GLU A 111 9.90 -0.07 0.85
N ALA A 112 8.68 -0.48 0.48
CA ALA A 112 8.26 -1.88 0.47
C ALA A 112 9.19 -2.74 -0.39
N THR A 113 9.59 -3.91 0.07
CA THR A 113 10.33 -4.92 -0.69
C THR A 113 9.39 -5.85 -1.46
N GLU A 114 8.14 -5.98 -1.01
CA GLU A 114 7.08 -6.72 -1.69
C GLU A 114 5.74 -6.00 -1.49
N ILE A 115 4.93 -5.97 -2.55
CA ILE A 115 3.58 -5.42 -2.54
C ILE A 115 2.62 -6.49 -3.06
N ARG A 116 1.73 -6.96 -2.20
CA ARG A 116 0.62 -7.87 -2.55
C ARG A 116 -0.66 -7.06 -2.62
N ASN A 117 -1.19 -6.87 -3.83
CA ASN A 117 -2.32 -5.99 -4.07
C ASN A 117 -3.50 -6.80 -4.64
N PHE A 118 -4.59 -6.89 -3.88
CA PHE A 118 -5.83 -7.53 -4.32
C PHE A 118 -6.89 -6.47 -4.66
N GLN A 119 -7.40 -6.49 -5.89
CA GLN A 119 -8.41 -5.54 -6.37
C GLN A 119 -9.60 -6.23 -6.99
N THR A 120 -10.80 -5.73 -6.67
CA THR A 120 -12.08 -6.28 -7.15
C THR A 120 -12.89 -5.30 -8.00
N VAL A 121 -12.44 -4.04 -8.13
CA VAL A 121 -13.21 -2.99 -8.80
C VAL A 121 -12.40 -2.20 -9.82
N LEU A 122 -11.17 -1.80 -9.48
CA LEU A 122 -10.34 -0.97 -10.35
C LEU A 122 -8.90 -1.46 -10.40
N ILE A 123 -8.23 -1.14 -11.50
CA ILE A 123 -6.77 -1.31 -11.61
C ILE A 123 -6.10 -0.34 -10.61
N PRO A 124 -5.10 -0.78 -9.81
CA PRO A 124 -4.47 0.07 -8.81
C PRO A 124 -3.88 1.34 -9.41
N GLY A 125 -4.00 2.46 -8.68
CA GLY A 125 -3.49 3.78 -9.11
C GLY A 125 -2.07 3.79 -9.68
N PRO A 126 -1.06 3.13 -9.08
CA PRO A 126 0.31 3.10 -9.62
C PRO A 126 0.47 2.39 -10.96
N LEU A 127 -0.53 1.60 -11.35
CA LEU A 127 -0.55 0.82 -12.59
C LEU A 127 -1.49 1.44 -13.64
N GLN A 128 -2.17 2.53 -13.31
CA GLN A 128 -3.05 3.22 -14.25
C GLN A 128 -2.24 4.01 -15.29
N THR A 129 -2.71 4.03 -16.53
CA THR A 129 -2.26 4.96 -17.57
C THR A 129 -2.75 6.38 -17.23
N PRO A 130 -2.12 7.44 -17.77
CA PRO A 130 -2.60 8.81 -17.60
C PRO A 130 -4.08 8.96 -17.94
N ASP A 131 -4.52 8.46 -19.08
CA ASP A 131 -5.91 8.56 -19.55
C ASP A 131 -6.91 7.88 -18.60
N LEU A 132 -6.59 6.68 -18.09
CA LEU A 132 -7.46 6.02 -17.13
C LEU A 132 -7.46 6.75 -15.78
N ALA A 133 -6.29 7.21 -15.32
CA ALA A 133 -6.18 7.93 -14.06
C ALA A 133 -6.97 9.25 -14.09
N GLU A 134 -6.92 9.98 -15.20
CA GLU A 134 -7.72 11.18 -15.46
C GLU A 134 -9.21 10.86 -15.40
N HIS A 135 -9.66 9.81 -16.11
CA HIS A 135 -11.06 9.40 -16.10
C HIS A 135 -11.55 9.02 -14.68
N VAL A 136 -10.76 8.25 -13.92
CA VAL A 136 -11.10 7.89 -12.54
C VAL A 136 -11.16 9.13 -11.65
N MET A 137 -10.30 10.12 -11.87
CA MET A 137 -10.36 11.38 -11.10
C MET A 137 -11.56 12.24 -11.47
N ALA A 138 -11.97 12.25 -12.74
CA ALA A 138 -13.17 12.96 -13.17
C ALA A 138 -14.46 12.51 -12.45
N GLY A 139 -14.52 11.26 -11.97
CA GLY A 139 -15.64 10.75 -11.17
C GLY A 139 -15.88 11.45 -9.83
N TRP A 140 -14.95 12.32 -9.40
CA TRP A 140 -15.04 13.09 -8.15
C TRP A 140 -15.34 14.58 -8.40
N SER A 141 -15.88 14.93 -9.57
CA SER A 141 -16.16 16.32 -9.97
C SER A 141 -17.11 17.06 -9.03
N ASP A 142 -18.01 16.33 -8.37
CA ASP A 142 -19.02 16.90 -7.47
C ASP A 142 -18.44 17.18 -6.06
N GLU A 143 -17.32 16.54 -5.72
CA GLU A 143 -16.70 16.63 -4.40
C GLU A 143 -15.41 17.46 -4.39
N LEU A 144 -14.72 17.54 -5.54
CA LEU A 144 -13.39 18.15 -5.66
C LEU A 144 -13.35 19.15 -6.80
N SER A 145 -12.74 20.31 -6.54
CA SER A 145 -12.41 21.29 -7.57
C SER A 145 -11.37 20.77 -8.57
N ASP A 146 -11.29 21.39 -9.74
CA ASP A 146 -10.35 21.00 -10.80
C ASP A 146 -8.89 21.02 -10.32
N GLN A 147 -8.53 21.99 -9.48
CA GLN A 147 -7.19 22.10 -8.91
C GLN A 147 -6.90 20.94 -7.94
N GLU A 148 -7.86 20.55 -7.11
CA GLU A 148 -7.71 19.44 -6.18
C GLU A 148 -7.60 18.10 -6.91
N ARG A 149 -8.39 17.90 -7.96
CA ARG A 149 -8.29 16.73 -8.83
C ARG A 149 -6.95 16.67 -9.54
N ALA A 150 -6.43 17.79 -10.03
CA ALA A 150 -5.10 17.84 -10.64
C ALA A 150 -3.98 17.46 -9.65
N ILE A 151 -4.07 17.90 -8.40
CA ILE A 151 -3.10 17.50 -7.35
C ILE A 151 -3.22 16.00 -7.04
N ARG A 152 -4.42 15.46 -6.88
CA ARG A 152 -4.61 14.02 -6.63
C ARG A 152 -4.14 13.17 -7.82
N LEU A 153 -4.33 13.64 -9.04
CA LEU A 153 -3.82 13.02 -10.26
C LEU A 153 -2.28 13.04 -10.29
N GLU A 154 -1.64 14.17 -9.98
CA GLU A 154 -0.17 14.27 -9.83
C GLU A 154 0.35 13.22 -8.85
N VAL A 155 -0.26 13.15 -7.65
CA VAL A 155 0.10 12.17 -6.63
C VAL A 155 -0.03 10.76 -7.18
N ARG A 156 -1.18 10.43 -7.76
CA ARG A 156 -1.49 9.10 -8.31
C ARG A 156 -0.48 8.67 -9.36
N LEU A 157 -0.23 9.49 -10.37
CA LEU A 157 0.71 9.17 -11.45
C LEU A 157 2.15 9.10 -10.96
N SER A 158 2.54 9.93 -9.99
CA SER A 158 3.89 9.90 -9.41
C SER A 158 4.20 8.61 -8.64
N ARG A 159 3.18 7.83 -8.22
CA ARG A 159 3.39 6.58 -7.47
C ARG A 159 4.13 5.55 -8.29
N ARG A 160 3.88 5.48 -9.60
CA ARG A 160 4.53 4.51 -10.50
C ARG A 160 6.04 4.62 -10.43
N ASP A 161 6.57 5.82 -10.69
CA ASP A 161 8.01 6.04 -10.71
C ASP A 161 8.64 5.83 -9.32
N ARG A 162 7.93 6.20 -8.26
CA ARG A 162 8.40 5.99 -6.88
C ARG A 162 8.54 4.51 -6.51
N ILE A 163 7.68 3.67 -7.05
CA ILE A 163 7.70 2.23 -6.80
C ILE A 163 8.73 1.55 -7.70
N PHE A 164 8.70 1.83 -9.02
CA PHE A 164 9.40 1.03 -10.01
C PHE A 164 10.74 1.62 -10.50
N ALA A 165 10.95 2.95 -10.42
CA ALA A 165 12.18 3.59 -10.94
C ALA A 165 13.34 3.64 -9.91
N ARG A 166 13.16 3.04 -8.73
CA ARG A 166 14.19 2.95 -7.70
C ARG A 166 15.15 1.78 -7.97
N PRO A 167 16.40 1.79 -7.44
CA PRO A 167 17.40 0.76 -7.76
C PRO A 167 16.98 -0.70 -7.47
N ASN A 168 16.21 -0.90 -6.39
CA ASN A 168 15.69 -2.20 -5.99
C ASN A 168 14.17 -2.11 -5.88
N PRO A 169 13.41 -2.15 -6.99
CA PRO A 169 11.94 -2.07 -6.96
C PRO A 169 11.35 -3.28 -6.19
N PRO A 170 10.13 -3.18 -5.64
CA PRO A 170 9.52 -4.30 -4.93
C PRO A 170 9.16 -5.44 -5.89
N VAL A 171 9.05 -6.65 -5.35
CA VAL A 171 8.24 -7.69 -5.99
C VAL A 171 6.78 -7.24 -5.91
N TYR A 172 6.17 -6.93 -7.06
CA TYR A 172 4.78 -6.47 -7.11
C TYR A 172 3.88 -7.61 -7.60
N ARG A 173 2.99 -8.09 -6.74
CA ARG A 173 1.99 -9.11 -7.06
C ARG A 173 0.61 -8.48 -7.10
N LEU A 174 0.06 -8.39 -8.30
CA LEU A 174 -1.29 -7.93 -8.55
C LEU A 174 -2.23 -9.12 -8.73
N LEU A 175 -3.21 -9.24 -7.86
CA LEU A 175 -4.34 -10.14 -8.03
C LEU A 175 -5.58 -9.30 -8.32
N ILE A 176 -6.21 -9.54 -9.47
CA ILE A 176 -7.47 -8.88 -9.84
C ILE A 176 -8.61 -9.89 -9.92
N ASP A 177 -9.78 -9.51 -9.44
CA ASP A 177 -11.02 -10.22 -9.78
C ASP A 177 -11.33 -10.05 -11.26
N GLU A 178 -11.84 -11.10 -11.91
CA GLU A 178 -12.21 -11.05 -13.33
C GLU A 178 -13.16 -9.89 -13.65
N SER A 179 -14.01 -9.45 -12.71
CA SER A 179 -14.90 -8.29 -12.93
C SER A 179 -14.17 -6.98 -13.22
N VAL A 180 -12.90 -6.83 -12.81
CA VAL A 180 -12.10 -5.67 -13.14
C VAL A 180 -11.93 -5.55 -14.66
N LEU A 181 -11.79 -6.67 -15.39
CA LEU A 181 -11.62 -6.69 -16.85
C LEU A 181 -12.90 -6.29 -17.61
N HIS A 182 -14.05 -6.35 -16.95
CA HIS A 182 -15.36 -6.04 -17.55
C HIS A 182 -15.84 -4.60 -17.26
N ARG A 183 -15.18 -3.88 -16.35
CA ARG A 183 -15.50 -2.48 -16.02
C ARG A 183 -14.76 -1.53 -16.96
N VAL A 184 -15.34 -1.28 -18.13
CA VAL A 184 -14.74 -0.46 -19.20
C VAL A 184 -14.76 1.04 -18.86
N LEU A 185 -13.88 1.44 -17.94
CA LEU A 185 -13.72 2.82 -17.50
C LEU A 185 -13.01 3.66 -18.57
N GLY A 186 -13.52 4.86 -18.85
CA GLY A 186 -12.97 5.74 -19.90
C GLY A 186 -13.35 5.32 -21.32
N GLY A 187 -14.19 4.30 -21.48
CA GLY A 187 -14.58 3.76 -22.77
C GLY A 187 -13.56 2.76 -23.35
N PRO A 188 -13.90 2.11 -24.48
CA PRO A 188 -13.16 0.95 -24.96
C PRO A 188 -11.69 1.22 -25.30
N ARG A 189 -11.37 2.39 -25.89
CA ARG A 189 -9.99 2.75 -26.23
C ARG A 189 -9.12 2.93 -24.99
N VAL A 190 -9.57 3.74 -24.03
CA VAL A 190 -8.81 4.03 -22.79
C VAL A 190 -8.56 2.76 -22.00
N PHE A 191 -9.60 1.94 -21.79
CA PHE A 191 -9.47 0.72 -21.01
C PHE A 191 -8.68 -0.37 -21.76
N GLY A 192 -8.84 -0.48 -23.09
CA GLY A 192 -8.04 -1.38 -23.91
C GLY A 192 -6.53 -1.07 -23.83
N GLU A 193 -6.15 0.20 -23.94
CA GLU A 193 -4.76 0.64 -23.79
C GLU A 193 -4.21 0.43 -22.38
N GLN A 194 -5.06 0.61 -21.37
CA GLN A 194 -4.72 0.28 -20.00
C GLN A 194 -4.36 -1.21 -19.84
N LEU A 195 -5.18 -2.11 -20.38
CA LEU A 195 -4.91 -3.56 -20.33
C LEU A 195 -3.62 -3.91 -21.08
N ARG A 196 -3.36 -3.28 -22.22
CA ARG A 196 -2.08 -3.39 -22.93
C ARG A 196 -0.91 -2.90 -22.09
N SER A 197 -1.08 -1.85 -21.30
CA SER A 197 -0.04 -1.36 -20.38
C SER A 197 0.33 -2.38 -19.30
N LEU A 198 -0.67 -3.05 -18.71
CA LEU A 198 -0.42 -4.11 -17.72
C LEU A 198 0.39 -5.27 -18.31
N LEU A 199 0.08 -5.68 -19.54
CA LEU A 199 0.83 -6.73 -20.23
C LEU A 199 2.29 -6.32 -20.49
N ARG A 200 2.53 -5.06 -20.90
CA ARG A 200 3.89 -4.53 -21.08
C ARG A 200 4.67 -4.54 -19.77
N ASP A 201 4.03 -4.15 -18.67
CA ASP A 201 4.67 -4.09 -17.35
C ASP A 201 5.03 -5.49 -16.83
N GLN A 202 4.15 -6.47 -17.04
CA GLN A 202 4.46 -7.87 -16.72
C GLN A 202 5.58 -8.44 -17.58
N GLN A 203 5.61 -8.13 -18.88
CA GLN A 203 6.68 -8.55 -19.79
C GLN A 203 8.04 -7.93 -19.42
N ALA A 204 8.03 -6.68 -18.94
CA ALA A 204 9.21 -6.00 -18.43
C ALA A 204 9.66 -6.50 -17.04
N GLY A 205 8.91 -7.43 -16.43
CA GLY A 205 9.22 -7.97 -15.11
C GLY A 205 8.96 -6.99 -13.95
N LEU A 206 8.16 -5.94 -14.18
CA LEU A 206 7.83 -4.95 -13.15
C LEU A 206 6.79 -5.48 -12.16
N LEU A 207 5.92 -6.39 -12.60
CA LEU A 207 4.96 -7.06 -11.73
C LEU A 207 4.59 -8.46 -12.22
N GLU A 208 3.97 -9.22 -11.32
CA GLU A 208 3.25 -10.46 -11.61
C GLU A 208 1.75 -10.20 -11.45
N ILE A 209 0.97 -10.63 -12.44
CA ILE A 209 -0.48 -10.47 -12.48
C ILE A 209 -1.13 -11.85 -12.48
N ARG A 210 -2.16 -12.01 -11.65
CA ARG A 210 -3.12 -13.12 -11.74
C ARG A 210 -4.54 -12.59 -11.77
N VAL A 211 -5.41 -13.31 -12.47
CA VAL A 211 -6.85 -13.06 -12.50
C VAL A 211 -7.57 -14.16 -11.71
N LEU A 212 -8.42 -13.78 -10.76
CA LEU A 212 -9.35 -14.70 -10.09
C LEU A 212 -10.58 -14.91 -10.99
N PRO A 213 -10.87 -16.15 -11.43
CA PRO A 213 -11.98 -16.40 -12.32
C PRO A 213 -13.34 -16.36 -11.61
N PHE A 214 -14.38 -15.97 -12.35
CA PHE A 214 -15.77 -16.05 -11.90
C PHE A 214 -16.24 -17.47 -11.59
N SER A 215 -15.60 -18.49 -12.17
CA SER A 215 -15.91 -19.89 -11.88
C SER A 215 -15.51 -20.33 -10.47
N MET A 216 -14.77 -19.51 -9.72
CA MET A 216 -14.36 -19.82 -8.36
C MET A 216 -15.56 -19.76 -7.41
N THR A 217 -15.77 -20.84 -6.64
CA THR A 217 -16.94 -21.00 -5.76
C THR A 217 -16.66 -20.63 -4.29
N ALA A 218 -15.49 -20.06 -3.98
CA ALA A 218 -15.09 -19.74 -2.62
C ALA A 218 -15.66 -18.39 -2.16
N ILE A 219 -16.58 -18.41 -1.18
CA ILE A 219 -17.14 -17.20 -0.51
C ILE A 219 -16.05 -16.25 0.01
N VAL A 220 -14.88 -16.78 0.37
CA VAL A 220 -13.70 -16.04 0.84
C VAL A 220 -13.24 -14.97 -0.17
N ALA A 221 -13.57 -15.14 -1.45
CA ALA A 221 -13.22 -14.20 -2.51
C ALA A 221 -14.17 -13.01 -2.69
N LEU A 222 -15.23 -12.92 -1.89
CA LEU A 222 -16.05 -11.70 -1.78
C LEU A 222 -15.34 -10.61 -0.95
N GLY A 223 -14.03 -10.75 -0.72
CA GLY A 223 -13.22 -9.83 0.05
C GLY A 223 -13.19 -8.43 -0.57
N LEU A 224 -13.23 -7.43 0.30
CA LEU A 224 -12.94 -6.04 -0.08
C LEU A 224 -11.47 -5.93 -0.53
N PRO A 225 -11.15 -5.00 -1.45
CA PRO A 225 -9.78 -4.79 -1.91
C PRO A 225 -8.86 -4.47 -0.74
N PHE A 226 -7.63 -4.96 -0.81
CA PHE A 226 -6.61 -4.70 0.20
C PHE A 226 -5.20 -4.74 -0.40
N VAL A 227 -4.27 -4.09 0.29
CA VAL A 227 -2.85 -4.10 -0.07
C VAL A 227 -2.04 -4.49 1.15
N VAL A 228 -1.17 -5.49 1.02
CA VAL A 228 -0.15 -5.79 2.04
C VAL A 228 1.20 -5.31 1.51
N LEU A 229 1.88 -4.49 2.29
CA LEU A 229 3.20 -3.94 1.97
C LEU A 229 4.21 -4.50 2.98
N SER A 230 5.17 -5.28 2.50
CA SER A 230 6.23 -5.88 3.31
C SER A 230 7.51 -5.06 3.18
N LEU A 231 8.17 -4.71 4.29
CA LEU A 231 9.38 -3.87 4.31
C LEU A 231 10.69 -4.64 4.45
N GLY A 232 10.60 -5.97 4.59
CA GLY A 232 11.72 -6.87 4.86
C GLY A 232 11.28 -8.31 5.18
N GLY A 233 9.97 -8.54 5.33
CA GLY A 233 9.36 -9.85 5.53
C GLY A 233 7.93 -9.71 6.08
N ASP A 234 7.28 -10.84 6.35
CA ASP A 234 5.88 -10.88 6.82
C ASP A 234 5.69 -10.21 8.19
N GLU A 235 6.69 -10.31 9.08
CA GLU A 235 6.64 -9.67 10.42
C GLU A 235 6.73 -8.13 10.35
N ASP A 236 7.34 -7.58 9.29
CA ASP A 236 7.50 -6.13 9.03
C ASP A 236 6.51 -5.66 7.94
N SER A 237 5.34 -6.32 7.88
CA SER A 237 4.29 -6.02 6.92
C SER A 237 3.19 -5.15 7.51
N VAL A 238 2.63 -4.30 6.66
CA VAL A 238 1.45 -3.48 6.97
C VAL A 238 0.33 -3.75 5.98
N LEU A 239 -0.90 -3.67 6.46
CA LEU A 239 -2.11 -3.84 5.66
C LEU A 239 -2.73 -2.45 5.43
N TYR A 240 -2.97 -2.10 4.18
CA TYR A 240 -3.80 -0.97 3.79
C TYR A 240 -5.15 -1.46 3.28
N ARG A 241 -6.22 -0.83 3.75
CA ARG A 241 -7.58 -1.07 3.25
C ARG A 241 -8.25 0.26 2.96
N GLU A 242 -8.99 0.29 1.87
CA GLU A 242 -9.78 1.44 1.47
C GLU A 242 -11.23 1.00 1.29
N SER A 243 -12.14 1.77 1.87
CA SER A 243 -13.57 1.70 1.69
C SER A 243 -14.09 3.09 1.27
N HIS A 244 -15.34 3.18 0.85
CA HIS A 244 -15.91 4.42 0.30
C HIS A 244 -15.65 5.68 1.16
N LEU A 245 -15.68 5.57 2.49
CA LEU A 245 -15.57 6.71 3.40
C LEU A 245 -14.30 6.69 4.27
N VAL A 246 -13.62 5.55 4.34
CA VAL A 246 -12.52 5.35 5.29
C VAL A 246 -11.44 4.53 4.62
N ASP A 247 -10.22 5.03 4.71
CA ASP A 247 -9.02 4.25 4.53
C ASP A 247 -8.29 4.05 5.87
N GLU A 248 -7.51 2.98 5.96
CA GLU A 248 -6.80 2.64 7.19
C GLU A 248 -5.48 1.94 6.90
N ILE A 249 -4.52 2.17 7.80
CA ILE A 249 -3.29 1.38 7.91
C ILE A 249 -3.44 0.50 9.15
N VAL A 250 -3.47 -0.81 8.94
CA VAL A 250 -3.53 -1.84 9.97
C VAL A 250 -2.15 -2.44 10.14
N GLN A 251 -1.66 -2.39 11.38
CA GLN A 251 -0.34 -2.89 11.74
C GLN A 251 -0.43 -3.97 12.84
N THR A 252 -1.64 -4.45 13.14
CA THR A 252 -1.88 -5.54 14.10
C THR A 252 -1.39 -6.86 13.48
N PRO A 253 -0.38 -7.55 14.07
CA PRO A 253 0.24 -8.72 13.45
C PRO A 253 -0.75 -9.80 13.02
N GLU A 254 -1.73 -10.09 13.87
CA GLU A 254 -2.74 -11.13 13.63
C GLU A 254 -3.62 -10.79 12.41
N LYS A 255 -3.98 -9.51 12.26
CA LYS A 255 -4.77 -9.03 11.11
C LYS A 255 -3.95 -9.05 9.83
N VAL A 256 -2.68 -8.62 9.89
CA VAL A 256 -1.78 -8.61 8.72
C VAL A 256 -1.52 -10.04 8.25
N HIS A 257 -1.15 -10.95 9.16
CA HIS A 257 -0.90 -12.35 8.83
C HIS A 257 -2.10 -13.03 8.20
N ARG A 258 -3.31 -12.78 8.73
CA ARG A 258 -4.55 -13.29 8.10
C ARG A 258 -4.72 -12.84 6.65
N HIS A 259 -4.34 -11.61 6.31
CA HIS A 259 -4.45 -11.10 4.94
C HIS A 259 -3.32 -11.60 4.03
N LEU A 260 -2.12 -11.84 4.57
CA LEU A 260 -1.06 -12.54 3.85
C LEU A 260 -1.51 -13.95 3.45
N SER A 261 -1.99 -14.74 4.42
CA SER A 261 -2.48 -16.10 4.13
C SER A 261 -3.66 -16.10 3.16
N LEU A 262 -4.57 -15.13 3.30
CA LEU A 262 -5.68 -14.97 2.36
C LEU A 262 -5.18 -14.66 0.95
N PHE A 263 -4.23 -13.72 0.82
CA PHE A 263 -3.67 -13.38 -0.48
C PHE A 263 -3.03 -14.59 -1.14
N ASP A 264 -2.21 -15.35 -0.41
CA ASP A 264 -1.52 -16.53 -0.98
C ASP A 264 -2.53 -17.62 -1.39
N GLN A 265 -3.58 -17.85 -0.60
CA GLN A 265 -4.66 -18.78 -0.96
C GLN A 265 -5.40 -18.37 -2.25
N LEU A 266 -5.68 -17.07 -2.41
CA LEU A 266 -6.32 -16.56 -3.62
C LEU A 266 -5.36 -16.57 -4.81
N TRP A 267 -4.09 -16.23 -4.58
CA TRP A 267 -3.04 -16.26 -5.58
C TRP A 267 -2.94 -17.64 -6.23
N ASP A 268 -2.94 -18.70 -5.43
CA ASP A 268 -2.87 -20.09 -5.90
C ASP A 268 -4.12 -20.55 -6.67
N GLN A 269 -5.27 -19.92 -6.43
CA GLN A 269 -6.52 -20.19 -7.14
C GLN A 269 -6.66 -19.35 -8.43
N GLY A 270 -5.92 -18.25 -8.53
CA GLY A 270 -5.90 -17.40 -9.71
C GLY A 270 -5.30 -18.11 -10.92
N HIS A 271 -5.69 -17.65 -12.11
CA HIS A 271 -5.10 -18.13 -13.35
C HIS A 271 -3.58 -17.97 -13.35
N GLY A 272 -2.87 -19.02 -13.76
CA GLY A 272 -1.43 -18.95 -13.99
C GLY A 272 -1.08 -17.90 -15.06
N LYS A 273 0.21 -17.54 -15.14
CA LYS A 273 0.71 -16.45 -15.99
C LYS A 273 0.16 -16.46 -17.42
N ALA A 274 0.32 -17.57 -18.14
CA ALA A 274 -0.09 -17.65 -19.55
C ALA A 274 -1.60 -17.50 -19.74
N ALA A 275 -2.42 -18.07 -18.85
CA ALA A 275 -3.88 -17.94 -18.90
C ALA A 275 -4.32 -16.52 -18.56
N THR A 276 -3.70 -15.90 -17.56
CA THR A 276 -3.92 -14.48 -17.23
C THR A 276 -3.57 -13.56 -18.40
N GLU A 277 -2.42 -13.77 -19.05
CA GLU A 277 -1.99 -12.98 -20.22
C GLU A 277 -2.95 -13.13 -21.40
N ALA A 278 -3.38 -14.37 -21.68
CA ALA A 278 -4.35 -14.65 -22.74
C ALA A 278 -5.69 -13.96 -22.48
N LEU A 279 -6.19 -14.02 -21.23
CA LEU A 279 -7.44 -13.38 -20.85
C LEU A 279 -7.36 -11.86 -20.99
N ILE A 280 -6.33 -11.21 -20.41
CA ILE A 280 -6.14 -9.77 -20.52
C ILE A 280 -5.97 -9.34 -21.99
N THR A 281 -5.24 -10.12 -22.79
CA THR A 281 -5.06 -9.85 -24.23
C THR A 281 -6.38 -9.91 -24.98
N HIS A 282 -7.17 -10.95 -24.75
CA HIS A 282 -8.48 -11.12 -25.38
C HIS A 282 -9.42 -9.94 -25.08
N HIS A 283 -9.49 -9.52 -23.82
CA HIS A 283 -10.28 -8.35 -23.43
C HIS A 283 -9.78 -7.07 -24.09
N ALA A 284 -8.47 -6.84 -24.11
CA ALA A 284 -7.88 -5.67 -24.75
C ALA A 284 -8.22 -5.61 -26.26
N ASP A 285 -8.10 -6.74 -26.97
CA ASP A 285 -8.38 -6.82 -28.40
C ASP A 285 -9.84 -6.55 -28.75
N ILE A 286 -10.78 -7.08 -27.97
CA ILE A 286 -12.22 -6.78 -28.16
C ILE A 286 -12.47 -5.28 -28.00
N LEU A 287 -11.93 -4.67 -26.94
CA LEU A 287 -12.18 -3.27 -26.63
C LEU A 287 -11.59 -2.33 -27.68
N LEU A 288 -10.35 -2.60 -28.12
CA LEU A 288 -9.69 -1.79 -29.13
C LEU A 288 -10.34 -1.97 -30.51
N GLY A 289 -10.71 -3.20 -30.89
CA GLY A 289 -11.45 -3.45 -32.12
C GLY A 289 -12.81 -2.74 -32.16
N ASN A 290 -13.55 -2.72 -31.05
CA ASN A 290 -14.80 -1.98 -30.93
C ASN A 290 -14.59 -0.46 -31.02
N ALA A 291 -13.50 0.07 -30.48
CA ALA A 291 -13.17 1.49 -30.55
C ALA A 291 -12.89 1.95 -31.99
N ASP A 292 -12.21 1.11 -32.78
CA ASP A 292 -11.87 1.39 -34.18
C ASP A 292 -13.10 1.33 -35.10
N GLN A 293 -14.06 0.44 -34.83
CA GLN A 293 -15.33 0.37 -35.56
C GLN A 293 -16.28 1.52 -35.21
N GLY A 294 -16.26 1.99 -33.96
CA GLY A 294 -17.07 3.14 -33.52
C GLY A 294 -16.64 4.48 -34.13
N THR A 295 -15.41 4.59 -34.63
CA THR A 295 -14.88 5.84 -35.24
C THR A 295 -15.16 5.96 -36.74
N THR A 296 -15.65 4.90 -37.39
CA THR A 296 -15.93 4.87 -38.84
C THR A 296 -17.40 5.15 -39.21
N SER A 297 -18.25 5.51 -38.24
CA SER A 297 -19.69 5.74 -38.44
C SER A 297 -20.15 7.20 -38.20
N THR A 298 -19.26 8.18 -38.32
CA THR A 298 -19.56 9.63 -38.34
C THR A 298 -19.03 10.26 -39.60
#